data_AF-A0A9W4A1D0-F1
#
_entry.id   AF-A0A9W4A1D0-F1
#
_cell.length_a   1.000
_cell.length_b   1.000
_cell.length_c   1.000
_cell.angle_alpha   90.00
_cell.angle_beta   90.00
_cell.angle_gamma   90.00
#
_symmetry.space_group_name_H-M   'P 1'
#
loop_
_entity.id
_entity.type
_entity.pdbx_description
1 polymer ?
#
loop_
_entity_poly.entity_id
_entity_poly.type
_entity_poly.pdbx_seq_one_letter_code
_entity_poly.pdbx_strand_id
1 'polypeptide(L)'
;MLQEIVKQDTFDQEQTPAILQLETGTASHSAFCFAMAVNHNNQMQFAVLGANDSTLKSFRAAISMGTRRLYFGEGQKEELHYVLGKKMNVISTGQFEFINTQTVNKKKAIIAFSRELEEKYIVAIDEAPEIQVRDFLMAPPYGLPILEEWAKPIYEEMLTRNLLQPLEVYFDKNEFSSLTIAQVLLKEKDCKEFLSEMIRSKKCQFPQEGTGEKTNEINDLNEYLLAYSPVMLDKVTKLDEPLHQPMKDQALSHFDTYQRPLFPVQAHVATGVAKALQVQKGIILQGEMSTGSAARSAISVA
;
A
#
# COMPACT_ATOMS: atom_id res chain seq x y z
N MET A 1 -12.38 28.21 -9.13
CA MET A 1 -12.04 29.43 -8.36
C MET A 1 -10.68 29.25 -7.66
N LEU A 2 -10.39 28.09 -7.03
CA LEU A 2 -9.00 27.70 -6.74
C LEU A 2 -8.22 27.52 -8.04
N GLN A 3 -8.82 26.96 -9.11
CA GLN A 3 -8.18 26.85 -10.44
C GLN A 3 -7.55 28.15 -10.99
N GLU A 4 -8.13 29.31 -10.73
CA GLU A 4 -7.56 30.59 -11.21
C GLU A 4 -6.38 31.06 -10.35
N ILE A 5 -6.36 30.65 -9.08
CA ILE A 5 -5.28 30.92 -8.13
C ILE A 5 -4.14 29.91 -8.29
N VAL A 6 -4.47 28.64 -8.56
CA VAL A 6 -3.53 27.56 -8.89
C VAL A 6 -2.72 27.88 -10.15
N LYS A 7 -3.24 28.71 -11.07
CA LYS A 7 -2.45 29.20 -12.22
C LYS A 7 -1.24 30.03 -11.80
N GLN A 8 -1.28 30.68 -10.63
CA GLN A 8 -0.10 31.25 -9.99
C GLN A 8 0.54 30.16 -9.12
N ASP A 9 1.18 29.22 -9.80
CA ASP A 9 1.97 28.11 -9.26
C ASP A 9 3.03 28.52 -8.21
N THR A 10 3.27 29.83 -8.05
CA THR A 10 4.21 30.38 -7.09
C THR A 10 3.79 31.80 -6.76
N PHE A 11 3.47 32.04 -5.49
CA PHE A 11 3.33 33.39 -4.96
C PHE A 11 4.71 33.96 -4.64
N ASP A 12 4.89 35.27 -4.79
CA ASP A 12 6.07 35.93 -4.27
C ASP A 12 6.00 35.91 -2.74
N GLN A 13 6.81 35.06 -2.11
CA GLN A 13 6.81 34.89 -0.66
C GLN A 13 7.15 36.19 0.12
N GLU A 14 7.80 37.16 -0.53
CA GLU A 14 8.21 38.42 0.09
C GLU A 14 7.21 39.56 -0.13
N GLN A 15 6.51 39.57 -1.27
CA GLN A 15 5.61 40.67 -1.64
C GLN A 15 4.13 40.30 -1.60
N THR A 16 3.77 39.11 -2.08
CA THR A 16 2.38 38.65 -2.22
C THR A 16 2.16 37.20 -1.77
N PRO A 17 2.59 36.79 -0.56
CA PRO A 17 2.50 35.39 -0.13
C PRO A 17 1.06 34.89 -0.07
N ALA A 18 0.86 33.60 -0.27
CA ALA A 18 -0.43 32.96 0.03
C ALA A 18 -0.68 32.95 1.53
N ILE A 19 -1.83 33.46 1.95
CA ILE A 19 -2.24 33.56 3.35
C ILE A 19 -3.60 32.91 3.55
N LEU A 20 -3.70 32.15 4.64
CA LEU A 20 -4.97 31.76 5.22
C LEU A 20 -5.24 32.64 6.45
N GLN A 21 -6.37 33.32 6.46
CA GLN A 21 -6.80 34.19 7.55
C GLN A 21 -7.99 33.57 8.27
N LEU A 22 -7.89 33.51 9.60
CA LEU A 22 -8.94 33.09 10.52
C LEU A 22 -9.53 34.32 11.21
N GLU A 23 -10.82 34.55 11.02
CA GLU A 23 -11.56 35.56 11.79
C GLU A 23 -12.30 34.90 12.95
N THR A 24 -11.82 35.15 14.18
CA THR A 24 -12.62 34.94 15.38
C THR A 24 -13.45 36.20 15.65
N GLY A 25 -14.57 36.09 16.37
CA GLY A 25 -15.42 37.25 16.66
C GLY A 25 -14.71 38.39 17.40
N THR A 26 -13.51 38.15 17.94
CA THR A 26 -12.72 39.08 18.75
C THR A 26 -11.34 39.40 18.15
N ALA A 27 -10.82 38.62 17.21
CA ALA A 27 -9.49 38.80 16.65
C ALA A 27 -9.36 38.19 15.25
N SER A 28 -8.39 38.69 14.48
CA SER A 28 -8.02 38.09 13.20
C SER A 28 -6.60 37.53 13.31
N HIS A 29 -6.41 36.31 12.83
CA HIS A 29 -5.12 35.63 12.81
C HIS A 29 -4.78 35.25 11.37
N SER A 30 -3.55 35.50 10.95
CA SER A 30 -3.08 35.19 9.59
C SER A 30 -1.89 34.23 9.65
N ALA A 31 -1.94 33.19 8.82
CA ALA A 31 -0.85 32.23 8.66
C ALA A 31 -0.47 32.13 7.19
N PHE A 32 0.82 31.93 6.91
CA PHE A 32 1.29 31.60 5.57
C PHE A 32 0.73 30.24 5.17
N CYS A 33 0.27 30.11 3.93
CA CYS A 33 -0.24 28.88 3.38
C CYS A 33 0.73 28.37 2.31
N PHE A 34 1.40 27.26 2.59
CA PHE A 34 2.35 26.65 1.65
C PHE A 34 1.71 25.57 0.78
N ALA A 35 0.64 24.97 1.26
CA ALA A 35 -0.19 24.08 0.46
C ALA A 35 -1.62 24.07 1.00
N MET A 36 -2.60 23.86 0.13
CA MET A 36 -4.00 23.69 0.50
C MET A 36 -4.75 22.91 -0.57
N ALA A 37 -5.59 21.96 -0.12
CA ALA A 37 -6.55 21.30 -0.98
C ALA A 37 -7.95 21.46 -0.39
N VAL A 38 -8.90 21.79 -1.26
CA VAL A 38 -10.32 21.89 -0.91
C VAL A 38 -11.14 21.03 -1.85
N ASN A 39 -12.26 20.52 -1.34
CA ASN A 39 -13.25 19.85 -2.18
C ASN A 39 -14.14 20.86 -2.92
N HIS A 40 -15.04 20.35 -3.76
CA HIS A 40 -16.00 21.13 -4.55
C HIS A 40 -16.91 22.07 -3.72
N ASN A 41 -17.05 21.82 -2.41
CA ASN A 41 -17.83 22.65 -1.48
C ASN A 41 -16.96 23.66 -0.72
N ASN A 42 -15.72 23.91 -1.16
CA ASN A 42 -14.69 24.70 -0.48
C ASN A 42 -14.36 24.21 0.93
N GLN A 43 -14.62 22.93 1.22
CA GLN A 43 -14.21 22.35 2.50
C GLN A 43 -12.74 21.94 2.40
N MET A 44 -11.93 22.45 3.31
CA MET A 44 -10.53 22.13 3.44
C MET A 44 -10.38 20.63 3.73
N GLN A 45 -9.54 19.95 2.96
CA GLN A 45 -9.16 18.55 3.21
C GLN A 45 -7.71 18.47 3.68
N PHE A 46 -6.87 19.35 3.16
CA PHE A 46 -5.45 19.43 3.46
C PHE A 46 -5.00 20.88 3.52
N ALA A 47 -4.12 21.22 4.46
CA ALA A 47 -3.42 22.49 4.47
C ALA A 47 -2.07 22.39 5.18
N VAL A 48 -1.06 23.08 4.65
CA VAL A 48 0.23 23.30 5.30
C VAL A 48 0.34 24.78 5.64
N LEU A 49 0.37 25.09 6.93
CA LEU A 49 0.31 26.45 7.45
C LEU A 49 1.55 26.80 8.26
N GLY A 50 2.20 27.93 7.94
CA GLY A 50 3.35 28.46 8.68
C GLY A 50 3.02 29.74 9.43
N ALA A 51 3.30 29.77 10.74
CA ALA A 51 3.16 30.97 11.58
C ALA A 51 3.94 30.81 12.89
N ASN A 52 3.81 31.79 13.80
CA ASN A 52 4.29 31.64 15.17
C ASN A 52 3.40 30.66 15.98
N ASP A 53 3.90 30.18 17.11
CA ASP A 53 3.22 29.13 17.90
C ASP A 53 1.82 29.52 18.37
N SER A 54 1.61 30.80 18.75
CA SER A 54 0.31 31.26 19.21
C SER A 54 -0.73 31.21 18.08
N THR A 55 -0.36 31.70 16.89
CA THR A 55 -1.24 31.66 15.72
C THR A 55 -1.52 30.22 15.28
N LEU A 56 -0.50 29.35 15.22
CA LEU A 56 -0.68 27.95 14.85
C LEU A 56 -1.61 27.20 15.83
N LYS A 57 -1.53 27.49 17.13
CA LYS A 57 -2.46 26.97 18.13
C LYS A 57 -3.89 27.48 17.92
N SER A 58 -4.07 28.77 17.58
CA SER A 58 -5.38 29.34 17.24
C SER A 58 -5.99 28.70 16.00
N PHE A 59 -5.20 28.47 14.94
CA PHE A 59 -5.63 27.77 13.73
C PHE A 59 -6.02 26.33 14.04
N ARG A 60 -5.19 25.59 14.80
CA ARG A 60 -5.50 24.23 15.23
C ARG A 60 -6.83 24.15 15.97
N ALA A 61 -7.04 25.02 16.96
CA ALA A 61 -8.28 25.08 17.71
C ALA A 61 -9.49 25.40 16.82
N ALA A 62 -9.39 26.41 15.95
CA ALA A 62 -10.49 26.81 15.08
C ALA A 62 -10.86 25.74 14.03
N ILE A 63 -9.85 25.09 13.44
CA ILE A 63 -10.05 24.00 12.47
C ILE A 63 -10.71 22.81 13.18
N SER A 64 -10.22 22.42 14.36
CA SER A 64 -10.81 21.33 15.16
C SER A 64 -12.24 21.63 15.61
N MET A 65 -12.58 22.89 15.89
CA MET A 65 -13.94 23.29 16.28
C MET A 65 -14.90 23.38 15.09
N GLY A 66 -14.39 23.32 13.86
CA GLY A 66 -15.17 23.44 12.65
C GLY A 66 -15.61 24.89 12.36
N THR A 67 -14.71 25.71 11.84
CA THR A 67 -15.01 27.10 11.45
C THR A 67 -15.36 27.26 9.96
N ARG A 68 -16.20 28.26 9.65
CA ARG A 68 -16.51 28.74 8.29
C ARG A 68 -15.89 30.11 7.99
N ARG A 69 -15.07 30.61 8.92
CA ARG A 69 -14.46 31.96 8.87
C ARG A 69 -12.98 31.88 8.51
N LEU A 70 -12.64 30.97 7.59
CA LEU A 70 -11.32 30.91 6.99
C LEU A 70 -11.40 31.57 5.62
N TYR A 71 -10.42 32.42 5.33
CA TYR A 71 -10.33 33.12 4.06
C TYR A 71 -8.95 32.91 3.48
N PHE A 72 -8.90 32.46 2.23
CA PHE A 72 -7.68 32.25 1.49
C PHE A 72 -7.49 33.35 0.44
N GLY A 73 -6.25 33.78 0.25
CA GLY A 73 -5.92 34.81 -0.71
C GLY A 73 -4.47 35.25 -0.66
N GLU A 74 -4.19 36.35 -1.37
CA GLU A 74 -2.88 37.00 -1.39
C GLU A 74 -2.73 37.93 -0.19
N GLY A 75 -1.59 37.85 0.49
CA GLY A 75 -1.18 38.85 1.46
C GLY A 75 -0.52 40.02 0.76
N GLN A 76 -1.13 41.20 0.78
CA GLN A 76 -0.44 42.43 0.36
C GLN A 76 0.37 42.96 1.54
N LYS A 77 1.67 43.16 1.33
CA LYS A 77 2.58 43.66 2.36
C LYS A 77 2.26 45.12 2.68
N GLU A 78 1.83 45.39 3.90
CA GLU A 78 1.85 46.72 4.51
C GLU A 78 3.02 46.83 5.51
N GLU A 79 3.25 48.02 6.08
CA GLU A 79 4.47 48.35 6.85
C GLU A 79 4.82 47.33 7.96
N LEU A 80 3.83 46.72 8.62
CA LEU A 80 4.03 45.80 9.75
C LEU A 80 3.25 44.48 9.66
N HIS A 81 2.37 44.34 8.67
CA HIS A 81 1.50 43.17 8.54
C HIS A 81 1.08 42.95 7.09
N TYR A 82 0.54 41.75 6.81
CA TYR A 82 -0.08 41.46 5.52
C TYR A 82 -1.59 41.66 5.61
N VAL A 83 -2.14 42.43 4.69
CA VAL A 83 -3.59 42.56 4.51
C VAL A 83 -4.04 41.55 3.46
N LEU A 84 -5.05 40.75 3.80
CA LEU A 84 -5.55 39.71 2.92
C LEU A 84 -6.44 40.30 1.82
N GLY A 85 -6.02 40.15 0.56
CA GLY A 85 -6.93 40.20 -0.58
C GLY A 85 -7.76 38.91 -0.61
N LYS A 86 -8.92 38.92 0.06
CA LYS A 86 -9.81 37.74 0.16
C LYS A 86 -10.19 37.25 -1.23
N LYS A 87 -9.67 36.08 -1.64
CA LYS A 87 -10.04 35.45 -2.91
C LYS A 87 -11.10 34.37 -2.72
N MET A 88 -11.11 33.69 -1.58
CA MET A 88 -11.99 32.56 -1.35
C MET A 88 -12.30 32.36 0.13
N ASN A 89 -13.54 31.95 0.43
CA ASN A 89 -13.92 31.43 1.73
C ASN A 89 -13.67 29.92 1.77
N VAL A 90 -13.00 29.46 2.82
CA VAL A 90 -12.67 28.06 3.08
C VAL A 90 -13.42 27.61 4.34
N ILE A 91 -13.91 26.39 4.31
CA ILE A 91 -14.66 25.80 5.41
C ILE A 91 -13.82 24.66 6.00
N SER A 92 -13.53 24.71 7.29
CA SER A 92 -13.03 23.54 8.01
C SER A 92 -14.23 22.87 8.67
N THR A 93 -14.69 21.74 8.16
CA THR A 93 -15.73 20.92 8.80
C THR A 93 -15.26 19.47 8.78
N GLY A 94 -15.21 18.84 9.95
CA GLY A 94 -14.76 17.46 10.07
C GLY A 94 -13.73 17.28 11.19
N GLN A 95 -13.24 16.05 11.35
CA GLN A 95 -12.14 15.75 12.26
C GLN A 95 -10.81 15.94 11.53
N PHE A 96 -9.94 16.76 12.10
CA PHE A 96 -8.61 17.04 11.57
C PHE A 96 -7.54 16.52 12.51
N GLU A 97 -6.49 15.98 11.92
CA GLU A 97 -5.25 15.66 12.60
C GLU A 97 -4.17 16.66 12.20
N PHE A 98 -3.19 16.83 13.10
CA PHE A 98 -2.19 17.88 12.99
C PHE A 98 -0.81 17.30 13.24
N ILE A 99 0.08 17.47 12.26
CA ILE A 99 1.49 17.16 12.39
C ILE A 99 2.24 18.49 12.51
N ASN A 100 3.01 18.64 13.59
CA ASN A 100 3.92 19.76 13.72
C ASN A 100 5.16 19.48 12.87
N THR A 101 5.53 20.40 12.00
CA THR A 101 6.69 20.28 11.13
C THR A 101 7.44 21.61 11.04
N GLN A 102 8.53 21.62 10.28
CA GLN A 102 9.25 22.84 9.89
C GLN A 102 9.35 22.86 8.38
N THR A 103 9.19 24.06 7.80
CA THR A 103 9.49 24.33 6.39
C THR A 103 10.97 24.13 6.08
N VAL A 104 11.33 24.08 4.79
CA VAL A 104 12.74 24.01 4.34
C VAL A 104 13.55 25.16 4.95
N ASN A 105 12.91 26.32 5.13
CA ASN A 105 13.47 27.53 5.73
C ASN A 105 13.44 27.54 7.28
N LYS A 106 13.22 26.41 7.95
CA LYS A 106 13.13 26.26 9.42
C LYS A 106 12.03 27.09 10.10
N LYS A 107 11.06 27.62 9.33
CA LYS A 107 9.85 28.25 9.91
C LYS A 107 8.93 27.13 10.41
N LYS A 108 8.38 27.30 11.62
CA LYS A 108 7.41 26.37 12.18
C LYS A 108 6.16 26.30 11.33
N ALA A 109 5.69 25.09 11.07
CA ALA A 109 4.49 24.85 10.30
C ALA A 109 3.65 23.71 10.93
N ILE A 110 2.36 23.72 10.62
CA ILE A 110 1.47 22.60 10.90
C ILE A 110 0.93 22.07 9.58
N ILE A 111 0.90 20.75 9.47
CA ILE A 111 0.14 20.05 8.43
C ILE A 111 -1.20 19.69 9.07
N ALA A 112 -2.28 20.23 8.53
CA ALA A 112 -3.64 19.88 8.89
C ALA A 112 -4.25 19.02 7.79
N PHE A 113 -4.68 17.81 8.13
CA PHE A 113 -5.35 16.91 7.20
C PHE A 113 -6.62 16.36 7.83
N SER A 114 -7.67 16.22 7.04
CA SER A 114 -8.92 15.61 7.50
C SER A 114 -8.72 14.10 7.69
N ARG A 115 -9.40 13.48 8.65
CA ARG A 115 -9.39 12.01 8.76
C ARG A 115 -9.98 11.33 7.52
N GLU A 116 -10.93 12.00 6.85
CA GLU A 116 -11.47 11.53 5.58
C GLU A 116 -10.39 11.45 4.50
N LEU A 117 -9.36 12.30 4.56
CA LEU A 117 -8.24 12.31 3.65
C LEU A 117 -7.36 11.05 3.80
N GLU A 118 -7.16 10.55 5.02
CA GLU A 118 -6.42 9.30 5.25
C GLU A 118 -7.17 8.07 4.70
N GLU A 119 -8.50 8.04 4.85
CA GLU A 119 -9.31 6.88 4.47
C GLU A 119 -9.64 6.83 2.97
N LYS A 120 -9.79 7.98 2.31
CA LYS A 120 -10.40 8.07 0.97
C LYS A 120 -9.56 8.79 -0.05
N TYR A 121 -8.41 9.34 0.32
CA TYR A 121 -7.60 10.13 -0.60
C TYR A 121 -6.16 9.62 -0.60
N ILE A 122 -5.53 9.76 -1.76
CA ILE A 122 -4.09 9.64 -1.91
C ILE A 122 -3.47 11.02 -1.79
N VAL A 123 -2.32 11.11 -1.12
CA VAL A 123 -1.52 12.33 -1.03
C VAL A 123 -0.11 11.99 -1.48
N ALA A 124 0.29 12.54 -2.62
CA ALA A 124 1.64 12.40 -3.16
C ALA A 124 2.37 13.74 -3.02
N ILE A 125 3.31 13.80 -2.06
CA ILE A 125 4.19 14.96 -1.82
C ILE A 125 5.58 14.59 -2.31
N ASP A 126 6.09 15.26 -3.33
CA ASP A 126 7.41 15.02 -3.95
C ASP A 126 7.65 13.57 -4.41
N GLU A 127 6.57 12.82 -4.59
CA GLU A 127 6.56 11.41 -4.94
C GLU A 127 5.62 11.16 -6.12
N ALA A 128 5.85 10.06 -6.82
CA ALA A 128 5.06 9.66 -7.96
C ALA A 128 3.67 9.18 -7.49
N PRO A 129 2.56 9.78 -7.99
CA PRO A 129 1.21 9.46 -7.51
C PRO A 129 0.84 7.99 -7.73
N GLU A 130 1.46 7.32 -8.71
CA GLU A 130 1.22 5.91 -9.00
C GLU A 130 1.68 5.01 -7.85
N ILE A 131 2.80 5.35 -7.21
CA ILE A 131 3.35 4.61 -6.06
C ILE A 131 2.41 4.76 -4.86
N GLN A 132 1.90 5.97 -4.62
CA GLN A 132 0.94 6.22 -3.55
C GLN A 132 -0.38 5.47 -3.76
N VAL A 133 -0.84 5.33 -5.01
CA VAL A 133 -2.03 4.51 -5.34
C VAL A 133 -1.79 3.04 -5.03
N ARG A 134 -0.60 2.52 -5.38
CA ARG A 134 -0.20 1.16 -5.05
C ARG A 134 -0.24 0.95 -3.54
N ASP A 135 0.43 1.81 -2.78
CA ASP A 135 0.57 1.66 -1.33
C ASP A 135 -0.79 1.80 -0.63
N PHE A 136 -1.66 2.71 -1.09
CA PHE A 136 -3.03 2.84 -0.61
C PHE A 136 -3.87 1.58 -0.83
N LEU A 137 -3.76 0.95 -2.01
CA LEU A 137 -4.48 -0.29 -2.32
C LEU A 137 -3.88 -1.53 -1.65
N MET A 138 -2.60 -1.48 -1.26
CA MET A 138 -1.95 -2.52 -0.44
C MET A 138 -2.35 -2.41 1.04
N ALA A 139 -2.65 -1.21 1.53
CA ALA A 139 -3.08 -0.98 2.90
C ALA A 139 -4.50 -1.52 3.19
N PRO A 140 -4.84 -1.78 4.46
CA PRO A 140 -6.22 -2.02 4.86
C PRO A 140 -7.13 -0.83 4.49
N PRO A 141 -8.37 -1.04 4.03
CA PRO A 141 -9.12 -2.30 4.02
C PRO A 141 -8.90 -3.20 2.78
N TYR A 142 -8.17 -2.73 1.76
CA TYR A 142 -8.08 -3.42 0.47
C TYR A 142 -7.14 -4.63 0.50
N GLY A 143 -5.94 -4.48 1.08
CA GLY A 143 -4.99 -5.57 1.28
C GLY A 143 -4.55 -6.28 -0.01
N LEU A 144 -4.49 -5.57 -1.14
CA LEU A 144 -4.16 -6.18 -2.44
C LEU A 144 -2.65 -6.36 -2.61
N PRO A 145 -2.15 -7.54 -3.00
CA PRO A 145 -0.73 -7.72 -3.33
C PRO A 145 -0.46 -7.16 -4.73
N ILE A 146 -0.17 -5.86 -4.82
CA ILE A 146 0.10 -5.16 -6.09
C ILE A 146 1.61 -5.10 -6.33
N LEU A 147 2.05 -5.50 -7.53
CA LEU A 147 3.45 -5.37 -7.93
C LEU A 147 3.80 -3.91 -8.25
N GLU A 148 5.04 -3.51 -8.04
CA GLU A 148 5.51 -2.15 -8.31
C GLU A 148 5.29 -1.72 -9.77
N GLU A 149 5.54 -2.62 -10.72
CA GLU A 149 5.29 -2.41 -12.14
C GLU A 149 3.81 -2.19 -12.49
N TRP A 150 2.88 -2.63 -11.63
CA TRP A 150 1.44 -2.43 -11.84
C TRP A 150 0.96 -1.05 -11.36
N ALA A 151 1.78 -0.29 -10.64
CA ALA A 151 1.41 1.02 -10.11
C ALA A 151 0.93 1.98 -11.20
N LYS A 152 1.71 2.12 -12.29
CA LYS A 152 1.39 2.99 -13.43
C LYS A 152 0.10 2.59 -14.17
N PRO A 153 -0.04 1.36 -14.68
CA PRO A 153 -1.25 0.98 -15.40
C PRO A 153 -2.52 1.03 -14.53
N ILE A 154 -2.39 0.75 -13.22
CA ILE A 154 -3.52 0.90 -12.28
C ILE A 154 -3.93 2.37 -12.16
N TYR A 155 -2.98 3.28 -11.96
CA TYR A 155 -3.25 4.71 -11.85
C TYR A 155 -3.95 5.27 -13.09
N GLU A 156 -3.42 4.97 -14.29
CA GLU A 156 -3.99 5.43 -15.56
C GLU A 156 -5.42 4.90 -15.78
N GLU A 157 -5.67 3.63 -15.44
CA GLU A 157 -7.01 3.06 -15.56
C GLU A 157 -7.98 3.68 -14.55
N MET A 158 -7.52 3.91 -13.32
CA MET A 158 -8.35 4.56 -12.30
C MET A 158 -8.75 5.99 -12.71
N LEU A 159 -7.85 6.73 -13.35
CA LEU A 159 -8.16 8.04 -13.95
C LEU A 159 -9.16 7.90 -15.10
N THR A 160 -8.92 6.96 -16.03
CA THR A 160 -9.76 6.76 -17.22
C THR A 160 -11.19 6.36 -16.86
N ARG A 161 -11.35 5.53 -15.83
CA ARG A 161 -12.66 5.07 -15.33
C ARG A 161 -13.28 6.03 -14.31
N ASN A 162 -12.65 7.18 -14.05
CA ASN A 162 -13.09 8.17 -13.06
C ASN A 162 -13.24 7.59 -11.64
N LEU A 163 -12.44 6.56 -11.33
CA LEU A 163 -12.31 5.95 -10.00
C LEU A 163 -11.36 6.74 -9.10
N LEU A 164 -10.59 7.66 -9.70
CA LEU A 164 -9.71 8.59 -9.03
C LEU A 164 -10.09 10.02 -9.43
N GLN A 165 -10.50 10.83 -8.47
CA GLN A 165 -10.88 12.23 -8.71
C GLN A 165 -9.83 13.18 -8.13
N PRO A 166 -9.00 13.84 -8.95
CA PRO A 166 -8.02 14.80 -8.45
C PRO A 166 -8.75 15.99 -7.79
N LEU A 167 -8.25 16.39 -6.62
CA LEU A 167 -8.68 17.61 -5.94
C LEU A 167 -7.97 18.83 -6.52
N GLU A 168 -8.58 20.00 -6.36
CA GLU A 168 -7.89 21.26 -6.61
C GLU A 168 -6.90 21.51 -5.47
N VAL A 169 -5.61 21.48 -5.82
CA VAL A 169 -4.51 21.68 -4.89
C VAL A 169 -3.73 22.92 -5.27
N TYR A 170 -3.54 23.81 -4.31
CA TYR A 170 -2.53 24.85 -4.36
C TYR A 170 -1.30 24.37 -3.56
N PHE A 171 -0.10 24.59 -4.08
CA PHE A 171 1.15 24.41 -3.35
C PHE A 171 2.20 25.41 -3.81
N ASP A 172 3.12 25.75 -2.92
CA ASP A 172 4.24 26.63 -3.18
C ASP A 172 5.43 25.83 -3.74
N LYS A 173 5.82 26.11 -4.98
CA LYS A 173 6.97 25.45 -5.63
C LYS A 173 8.31 25.66 -4.93
N ASN A 174 8.43 26.67 -4.06
CA ASN A 174 9.64 26.85 -3.26
C ASN A 174 9.75 25.84 -2.10
N GLU A 175 8.62 25.29 -1.65
CA GLU A 175 8.57 24.33 -0.53
C GLU A 175 8.29 22.89 -1.02
N PHE A 176 7.60 22.71 -2.14
CA PHE A 176 7.27 21.40 -2.70
C PHE A 176 7.58 21.33 -4.20
N SER A 177 8.22 20.26 -4.65
CA SER A 177 8.47 19.99 -6.08
C SER A 177 7.20 19.52 -6.80
N SER A 178 6.37 18.72 -6.12
CA SER A 178 5.07 18.28 -6.61
C SER A 178 4.12 17.94 -5.46
N LEU A 179 2.86 18.36 -5.56
CA LEU A 179 1.81 17.93 -4.64
C LEU A 179 0.57 17.52 -5.42
N THR A 180 0.20 16.24 -5.32
CA THR A 180 -1.03 15.71 -5.93
C THR A 180 -1.89 15.09 -4.85
N ILE A 181 -3.16 15.50 -4.79
CA ILE A 181 -4.14 14.89 -3.89
C ILE A 181 -5.32 14.44 -4.75
N ALA A 182 -5.72 13.17 -4.62
CA ALA A 182 -6.85 12.65 -5.35
C ALA A 182 -7.72 11.73 -4.49
N GLN A 183 -9.03 11.80 -4.68
CA GLN A 183 -9.99 10.96 -4.01
C GLN A 183 -10.10 9.60 -4.70
N VAL A 184 -10.00 8.52 -3.93
CA VAL A 184 -10.26 7.16 -4.38
C VAL A 184 -11.75 6.87 -4.17
N LEU A 185 -12.48 6.66 -5.27
CA LEU A 185 -13.89 6.29 -5.28
C LEU A 185 -14.11 4.77 -5.40
N LEU A 186 -13.03 4.02 -5.56
CA LEU A 186 -13.07 2.57 -5.68
C LEU A 186 -13.53 1.95 -4.36
N LYS A 187 -14.52 1.06 -4.41
CA LYS A 187 -15.03 0.35 -3.24
C LYS A 187 -14.26 -0.95 -3.04
N GLU A 188 -14.06 -1.33 -1.78
CA GLU A 188 -13.37 -2.58 -1.39
C GLU A 188 -13.93 -3.82 -2.11
N LYS A 189 -15.25 -3.91 -2.25
CA LYS A 189 -15.93 -5.03 -2.91
C LYS A 189 -15.55 -5.16 -4.40
N ASP A 190 -15.36 -4.02 -5.06
CA ASP A 190 -15.16 -3.92 -6.49
C ASP A 190 -13.65 -3.98 -6.84
N CYS A 191 -12.76 -3.79 -5.85
CA CYS A 191 -11.31 -3.81 -6.03
C CYS A 191 -10.76 -5.11 -6.61
N LYS A 192 -11.24 -6.27 -6.14
CA LYS A 192 -10.77 -7.58 -6.62
C LYS A 192 -11.19 -7.82 -8.06
N GLU A 193 -12.41 -7.41 -8.41
CA GLU A 193 -12.94 -7.52 -9.77
C GLU A 193 -12.18 -6.58 -10.70
N PHE A 194 -11.96 -5.32 -10.30
CA PHE A 194 -11.15 -4.35 -11.02
C PHE A 194 -9.74 -4.89 -11.32
N LEU A 195 -9.02 -5.39 -10.32
CA LEU A 195 -7.68 -5.96 -10.53
C LEU A 195 -7.72 -7.19 -11.43
N SER A 196 -8.74 -8.05 -11.27
CA SER A 196 -8.93 -9.23 -12.13
C SER A 196 -9.17 -8.84 -13.60
N GLU A 197 -9.93 -7.79 -13.86
CA GLU A 197 -10.14 -7.24 -15.21
C GLU A 197 -8.85 -6.66 -15.79
N MET A 198 -8.06 -5.95 -14.98
CA MET A 198 -6.77 -5.40 -15.41
C MET A 198 -5.78 -6.48 -15.82
N ILE A 199 -5.78 -7.60 -15.10
CA ILE A 199 -4.98 -8.79 -15.44
C ILE A 199 -5.53 -9.46 -16.71
N ARG A 200 -6.85 -9.68 -16.81
CA ARG A 200 -7.49 -10.32 -17.99
C ARG A 200 -7.32 -9.52 -19.27
N SER A 201 -7.38 -8.19 -19.16
CA SER A 201 -7.16 -7.25 -20.27
C SER A 201 -5.68 -7.07 -20.63
N LYS A 202 -4.77 -7.77 -19.94
CA LYS A 202 -3.31 -7.70 -20.12
C LYS A 202 -2.70 -6.32 -19.91
N LYS A 203 -3.40 -5.44 -19.19
CA LYS A 203 -2.87 -4.13 -18.75
C LYS A 203 -1.91 -4.31 -17.57
N CYS A 204 -2.25 -5.19 -16.63
CA CYS A 204 -1.33 -5.69 -15.62
C CYS A 204 -0.80 -7.05 -16.07
N GLN A 205 0.45 -7.09 -16.52
CA GLN A 205 1.11 -8.34 -16.92
C GLN A 205 1.93 -8.85 -15.74
N PHE A 206 1.86 -10.16 -15.50
CA PHE A 206 2.84 -10.78 -14.63
C PHE A 206 4.21 -10.71 -15.32
N PRO A 207 5.28 -10.46 -14.56
CA PRO A 207 6.61 -10.44 -15.13
C PRO A 207 6.87 -11.84 -15.69
N GLN A 208 7.06 -11.93 -17.02
CA GLN A 208 7.19 -13.21 -17.72
C GLN A 208 8.45 -13.96 -17.28
N GLU A 209 9.47 -13.22 -16.83
CA GLU A 209 10.71 -13.72 -16.26
C GLU A 209 11.19 -12.77 -15.14
N GLY A 210 11.67 -13.34 -14.03
CA GLY A 210 12.27 -12.56 -12.95
C GLY A 210 13.68 -12.10 -13.33
N THR A 211 14.04 -10.87 -12.97
CA THR A 211 15.36 -10.25 -13.22
C THR A 211 16.53 -10.95 -12.51
N GLY A 212 16.27 -11.95 -11.66
CA GLY A 212 17.29 -12.58 -10.82
C GLY A 212 17.77 -11.68 -9.67
N GLU A 213 17.17 -10.52 -9.44
CA GLU A 213 17.58 -9.61 -8.36
C GLU A 213 17.35 -10.22 -6.97
N LYS A 214 16.29 -11.01 -6.78
CA LYS A 214 16.09 -11.83 -5.58
C LYS A 214 17.19 -12.87 -5.36
N THR A 215 17.94 -13.23 -6.41
CA THR A 215 19.12 -14.10 -6.29
C THR A 215 20.32 -13.36 -5.71
N ASN A 216 20.40 -12.03 -5.87
CA ASN A 216 21.42 -11.20 -5.21
C ASN A 216 21.16 -11.00 -3.71
N GLU A 217 19.90 -11.15 -3.27
CA GLU A 217 19.52 -11.12 -1.85
C GLU A 217 19.81 -12.46 -1.14
N ILE A 218 19.97 -13.53 -1.91
CA ILE A 218 20.27 -14.87 -1.41
C ILE A 218 21.78 -15.01 -1.27
N ASN A 219 22.27 -14.88 -0.04
CA ASN A 219 23.70 -14.86 0.24
C ASN A 219 24.30 -16.27 0.35
N ASP A 220 23.46 -17.29 0.58
CA ASP A 220 23.88 -18.68 0.76
C ASP A 220 23.05 -19.65 -0.10
N LEU A 221 23.70 -20.72 -0.55
CA LEU A 221 23.10 -21.81 -1.32
C LEU A 221 21.95 -22.47 -0.54
N ASN A 222 22.01 -22.49 0.79
CA ASN A 222 20.94 -23.01 1.63
C ASN A 222 19.65 -22.20 1.54
N GLU A 223 19.73 -20.87 1.50
CA GLU A 223 18.57 -19.98 1.31
C GLU A 223 17.96 -20.17 -0.08
N TYR A 224 18.81 -20.33 -1.10
CA TYR A 224 18.35 -20.63 -2.46
C TYR A 224 17.60 -21.96 -2.52
N LEU A 225 18.19 -23.01 -1.94
CA LEU A 225 17.58 -24.34 -1.91
C LEU A 225 16.28 -24.33 -1.12
N LEU A 226 16.18 -23.61 0.01
CA LEU A 226 14.94 -23.51 0.77
C LEU A 226 13.85 -22.76 -0.02
N ALA A 227 14.17 -21.58 -0.56
CA ALA A 227 13.20 -20.74 -1.25
C ALA A 227 12.66 -21.37 -2.54
N TYR A 228 13.50 -22.09 -3.29
CA TYR A 228 13.14 -22.68 -4.59
C TYR A 228 12.96 -24.20 -4.56
N SER A 229 13.15 -24.86 -3.41
CA SER A 229 12.91 -26.31 -3.26
C SER A 229 11.52 -26.74 -3.76
N PRO A 230 10.40 -26.03 -3.50
CA PRO A 230 9.10 -26.51 -3.94
C PRO A 230 8.99 -26.52 -5.47
N VAL A 231 9.53 -25.48 -6.13
CA VAL A 231 9.51 -25.36 -7.59
C VAL A 231 10.43 -26.38 -8.25
N MET A 232 11.58 -26.68 -7.64
CA MET A 232 12.48 -27.74 -8.10
C MET A 232 11.85 -29.12 -7.93
N LEU A 233 11.24 -29.40 -6.78
CA LEU A 233 10.50 -30.63 -6.52
C LEU A 233 9.36 -30.80 -7.52
N ASP A 234 8.59 -29.76 -7.82
CA ASP A 234 7.51 -29.82 -8.81
C ASP A 234 8.02 -30.11 -10.23
N LYS A 235 9.18 -29.55 -10.61
CA LYS A 235 9.80 -29.83 -11.92
C LYS A 235 10.36 -31.25 -11.99
N VAL A 236 10.98 -31.76 -10.93
CA VAL A 236 11.48 -33.14 -10.85
C VAL A 236 10.31 -34.13 -10.87
N THR A 237 9.24 -33.85 -10.14
CA THR A 237 8.04 -34.71 -10.07
C THR A 237 7.31 -34.78 -11.42
N LYS A 238 7.42 -33.77 -12.27
CA LYS A 238 6.90 -33.79 -13.65
C LYS A 238 7.74 -34.63 -14.61
N LEU A 239 9.03 -34.82 -14.32
CA LEU A 239 9.95 -35.62 -15.13
C LEU A 239 9.94 -37.09 -14.72
N ASP A 240 9.67 -37.37 -13.44
CA ASP A 240 9.58 -38.72 -12.90
C ASP A 240 8.52 -38.76 -11.78
N GLU A 241 7.37 -39.38 -12.07
CA GLU A 241 6.28 -39.50 -11.10
C GLU A 241 6.60 -40.60 -10.08
N PRO A 242 6.64 -40.30 -8.76
CA PRO A 242 6.92 -41.32 -7.76
C PRO A 242 5.79 -42.36 -7.72
N LEU A 243 6.18 -43.65 -7.66
CA LEU A 243 5.29 -44.82 -7.68
C LEU A 243 4.22 -44.82 -6.57
N HIS A 244 4.46 -44.09 -5.47
CA HIS A 244 3.48 -43.90 -4.41
C HIS A 244 3.61 -42.52 -3.78
N GLN A 245 2.50 -41.78 -3.70
CA GLN A 245 2.44 -40.47 -3.05
C GLN A 245 1.53 -40.52 -1.81
N PRO A 246 2.05 -40.45 -0.58
CA PRO A 246 1.24 -40.56 0.65
C PRO A 246 0.10 -39.54 0.78
N MET A 247 0.21 -38.39 0.09
CA MET A 247 -0.79 -37.32 0.12
C MET A 247 -1.92 -37.50 -0.91
N LYS A 248 -1.76 -38.41 -1.88
CA LYS A 248 -2.75 -38.66 -2.95
C LYS A 248 -3.25 -40.11 -2.98
N ASP A 249 -2.36 -41.04 -2.68
CA ASP A 249 -2.63 -42.46 -2.72
C ASP A 249 -2.98 -43.00 -1.33
N GLN A 250 -3.93 -43.91 -1.27
CA GLN A 250 -4.20 -44.67 -0.06
C GLN A 250 -3.14 -45.78 0.13
N ALA A 251 -2.86 -46.11 1.39
CA ALA A 251 -2.06 -47.28 1.72
C ALA A 251 -2.81 -48.57 1.32
N LEU A 252 -2.09 -49.65 1.03
CA LEU A 252 -2.71 -50.93 0.70
C LEU A 252 -3.46 -51.49 1.91
N SER A 253 -4.74 -51.81 1.71
CA SER A 253 -5.62 -52.37 2.75
C SER A 253 -5.18 -53.73 3.29
N HIS A 254 -4.27 -54.42 2.59
CA HIS A 254 -3.66 -55.66 3.07
C HIS A 254 -2.98 -55.46 4.44
N PHE A 255 -2.40 -54.27 4.68
CA PHE A 255 -1.70 -53.95 5.92
C PHE A 255 -2.62 -53.72 7.13
N ASP A 256 -3.93 -53.54 6.91
CA ASP A 256 -4.92 -53.41 7.99
C ASP A 256 -5.31 -54.76 8.60
N THR A 257 -4.90 -55.87 7.96
CA THR A 257 -5.24 -57.24 8.36
C THR A 257 -4.30 -57.84 9.41
N TYR A 258 -3.17 -57.17 9.71
CA TYR A 258 -2.20 -57.64 10.69
C TYR A 258 -2.72 -57.45 12.12
N GLN A 259 -2.33 -58.36 13.05
CA GLN A 259 -2.71 -58.27 14.47
C GLN A 259 -2.34 -56.94 15.15
N ARG A 260 -1.32 -56.25 14.63
CA ARG A 260 -0.95 -54.90 15.05
C ARG A 260 -1.08 -53.97 13.83
N PRO A 261 -2.00 -52.99 13.86
CA PRO A 261 -2.12 -52.03 12.77
C PRO A 261 -0.86 -51.19 12.68
N LEU A 262 -0.42 -50.90 11.46
CA LEU A 262 0.69 -49.99 11.23
C LEU A 262 0.27 -48.56 11.48
N PHE A 263 1.20 -47.74 11.96
CA PHE A 263 0.96 -46.29 11.94
C PHE A 263 0.84 -45.82 10.49
N PRO A 264 0.04 -44.78 10.19
CA PRO A 264 -0.21 -44.34 8.81
C PRO A 264 1.07 -44.14 7.98
N VAL A 265 2.09 -43.52 8.58
CA VAL A 265 3.41 -43.32 7.93
C VAL A 265 4.10 -44.65 7.60
N GLN A 266 3.98 -45.66 8.45
CA GLN A 266 4.55 -46.99 8.22
C GLN A 266 3.79 -47.75 7.13
N ALA A 267 2.46 -47.59 7.06
CA ALA A 267 1.62 -48.22 6.04
C ALA A 267 1.90 -47.64 4.63
N HIS A 268 2.06 -46.33 4.51
CA HIS A 268 2.46 -45.70 3.25
C HIS A 268 3.86 -46.09 2.81
N VAL A 269 4.81 -46.16 3.73
CA VAL A 269 6.18 -46.61 3.41
C VAL A 269 6.20 -48.07 2.97
N ALA A 270 5.48 -48.97 3.65
CA ALA A 270 5.35 -50.36 3.25
C ALA A 270 4.67 -50.50 1.87
N THR A 271 3.65 -49.69 1.60
CA THR A 271 2.97 -49.63 0.30
C THR A 271 3.89 -49.16 -0.82
N GLY A 272 4.68 -48.11 -0.58
CA GLY A 272 5.66 -47.61 -1.54
C GLY A 272 6.76 -48.63 -1.83
N VAL A 273 7.22 -49.35 -0.80
CA VAL A 273 8.18 -50.46 -0.96
C VAL A 273 7.60 -51.61 -1.78
N ALA A 274 6.37 -52.07 -1.48
CA ALA A 274 5.75 -53.17 -2.20
C ALA A 274 5.58 -52.84 -3.70
N LYS A 275 5.11 -51.62 -4.01
CA LYS A 275 5.03 -51.12 -5.39
C LYS A 275 6.41 -51.03 -6.07
N ALA A 276 7.43 -50.57 -5.35
CA ALA A 276 8.79 -50.48 -5.88
C ALA A 276 9.40 -51.86 -6.17
N LEU A 277 9.17 -52.86 -5.31
CA LEU A 277 9.62 -54.25 -5.50
C LEU A 277 8.93 -54.96 -6.68
N GLN A 278 7.76 -54.52 -7.11
CA GLN A 278 7.13 -55.01 -8.33
C GLN A 278 7.87 -54.55 -9.60
N VAL A 279 8.54 -53.40 -9.54
CA VAL A 279 9.22 -52.78 -10.69
C VAL A 279 10.73 -53.04 -10.65
N GLN A 280 11.33 -53.15 -9.45
CA GLN A 280 12.77 -53.23 -9.24
C GLN A 280 13.16 -54.41 -8.34
N LYS A 281 14.29 -55.06 -8.65
CA LYS A 281 14.76 -56.28 -7.95
C LYS A 281 15.32 -56.03 -6.54
N GLY A 282 15.57 -54.79 -6.18
CA GLY A 282 16.15 -54.42 -4.89
C GLY A 282 15.92 -52.95 -4.61
N ILE A 283 15.68 -52.63 -3.34
CA ILE A 283 15.37 -51.29 -2.88
C ILE A 283 16.13 -50.99 -1.59
N ILE A 284 16.41 -49.72 -1.33
CA ILE A 284 17.03 -49.27 -0.08
C ILE A 284 15.97 -48.55 0.73
N LEU A 285 15.67 -49.07 1.92
CA LEU A 285 14.78 -48.43 2.87
C LEU A 285 15.62 -47.64 3.88
N GLN A 286 15.55 -46.31 3.82
CA GLN A 286 16.16 -45.42 4.80
C GLN A 286 15.10 -44.86 5.76
N GLY A 287 15.42 -44.77 7.04
CA GLY A 287 14.57 -44.06 8.01
C GLY A 287 15.28 -43.85 9.33
N GLU A 288 14.81 -42.87 10.08
CA GLU A 288 15.38 -42.51 11.38
C GLU A 288 15.21 -43.65 12.39
N MET A 289 16.19 -43.78 13.30
CA MET A 289 16.15 -44.78 14.37
C MET A 289 14.89 -44.58 15.24
N SER A 290 14.33 -45.67 15.77
CA SER A 290 13.10 -45.68 16.60
C SER A 290 11.76 -45.43 15.88
N THR A 291 11.73 -45.31 14.54
CA THR A 291 10.47 -45.21 13.76
C THR A 291 9.89 -46.56 13.31
N GLY A 292 10.40 -47.67 13.86
CA GLY A 292 9.94 -49.03 13.54
C GLY A 292 10.49 -49.60 12.22
N SER A 293 11.77 -49.37 11.92
CA SER A 293 12.46 -49.90 10.72
C SER A 293 12.34 -51.43 10.57
N ALA A 294 12.35 -52.17 11.68
CA ALA A 294 12.14 -53.62 11.70
C ALA A 294 10.72 -54.02 11.26
N ALA A 295 9.69 -53.32 11.75
CA ALA A 295 8.30 -53.56 11.34
C ALA A 295 8.09 -53.21 9.86
N ARG A 296 8.68 -52.10 9.40
CA ARG A 296 8.61 -51.68 7.98
C ARG A 296 9.26 -52.70 7.04
N SER A 297 10.39 -53.30 7.43
CA SER A 297 11.12 -54.29 6.61
C SER A 297 10.48 -55.68 6.60
N ALA A 298 9.90 -56.12 7.73
CA ALA A 298 9.28 -57.44 7.84
C ALA A 298 7.97 -57.53 7.03
N ILE A 299 7.25 -56.41 6.88
CA ILE A 299 5.92 -56.38 6.27
C ILE A 299 5.99 -56.16 4.75
N SER A 300 7.12 -55.69 4.23
CA SER A 300 7.33 -55.44 2.81
C SER A 300 7.76 -56.66 1.98
N VAL A 301 8.00 -57.81 2.64
CA VAL A 301 8.51 -59.05 2.03
C VAL A 301 7.41 -60.14 1.93
N ALA A 302 6.17 -59.83 2.29
CA ALA A 302 5.00 -60.70 2.08
C ALA A 302 4.35 -60.43 0.71
#